data_AF-A0A438IGA0-F1
#
_entry.id   AF-A0A438IGA0-F1
#
_cell.length_a   1.000
_cell.length_b   1.000
_cell.length_c   1.000
_cell.angle_alpha   90.00
_cell.angle_beta   90.00
_cell.angle_gamma   90.00
#
_symmetry.space_group_name_H-M   'P 1'
#
loop_
_entity.id
_entity.type
_entity.pdbx_description
1 polymer ?
#
loop_
_entity_poly.entity_id
_entity_poly.type
_entity_poly.pdbx_seq_one_letter_code
_entity_poly.pdbx_strand_id
1 'polypeptide(L)'
;MTRVPYASIIGSIMYAMIYTRPDLAYVVSIVSRYMADLGKDHWHALKWIMRYISGSLDMGLVYGNVHESKEAISGYVDTNFTRCIDSKRSLYSYIFTIYGGVVSWKACLQKIVALSTTQVGYISVAEGFKEALLLKGLTDELGIDNLNLTIYCDSQNAIHLMKNPTFHERSKHVDVKYSLH
;
A
#
# COMPACT_ATOMS: atom_id res chain seq x y z
N MET A 1 -5.02 -31.39 -13.97
CA MET A 1 -4.41 -30.18 -14.58
C MET A 1 -2.90 -30.32 -14.48
N THR A 2 -2.16 -30.14 -15.57
CA THR A 2 -0.69 -29.99 -15.54
C THR A 2 -0.32 -28.98 -14.46
N ARG A 3 0.71 -29.24 -13.64
CA ARG A 3 1.20 -28.31 -12.60
C ARG A 3 1.61 -26.99 -13.26
N VAL A 4 0.68 -26.05 -13.33
CA VAL A 4 0.96 -24.69 -13.80
C VAL A 4 1.83 -24.02 -12.73
N PRO A 5 2.99 -23.43 -13.07
CA PRO A 5 3.92 -22.85 -12.11
C PRO A 5 3.43 -21.48 -11.59
N TYR A 6 2.18 -21.39 -11.15
CA TYR A 6 1.51 -20.14 -10.78
C TYR A 6 2.24 -19.41 -9.65
N ALA A 7 2.57 -20.10 -8.56
CA ALA A 7 3.30 -19.51 -7.44
C ALA A 7 4.69 -19.01 -7.84
N SER A 8 5.38 -19.74 -8.72
CA SER A 8 6.69 -19.34 -9.23
C SER A 8 6.59 -18.08 -10.09
N ILE A 9 5.61 -18.01 -11.00
CA ILE A 9 5.39 -16.83 -11.84
C ILE A 9 5.03 -15.61 -10.98
N ILE A 10 4.14 -15.77 -9.99
CA ILE A 10 3.81 -14.67 -9.08
C ILE A 10 5.05 -14.22 -8.31
N GLY A 11 5.87 -15.15 -7.82
CA GLY A 11 7.14 -14.81 -7.16
C GLY A 11 8.06 -13.97 -8.05
N SER A 12 8.18 -14.33 -9.33
CA SER A 12 8.95 -13.54 -10.31
C SER A 12 8.35 -12.15 -10.56
N ILE A 13 7.02 -12.04 -10.63
CA ILE A 13 6.34 -10.74 -10.80
C ILE A 13 6.47 -9.89 -9.53
N MET A 14 6.40 -10.51 -8.35
CA MET A 14 6.60 -9.85 -7.05
C MET A 14 7.98 -9.21 -6.95
N TYR A 15 9.02 -9.83 -7.53
CA TYR A 15 10.34 -9.23 -7.61
C TYR A 15 10.31 -7.89 -8.37
N ALA A 16 9.74 -7.88 -9.59
CA ALA A 16 9.60 -6.65 -10.36
C ALA A 16 8.76 -5.59 -9.60
N MET A 17 7.67 -6.02 -8.97
CA MET A 17 6.79 -5.18 -8.15
C MET A 17 7.52 -4.51 -6.98
N ILE A 18 8.40 -5.22 -6.27
CA ILE A 18 9.09 -4.70 -5.08
C ILE A 18 10.17 -3.68 -5.45
N TYR A 19 10.87 -3.88 -6.57
CA TYR A 19 12.07 -3.10 -6.88
C TYR A 19 11.87 -2.01 -7.94
N THR A 20 10.94 -2.20 -8.89
CA THR A 20 10.93 -1.36 -10.12
C THR A 20 9.55 -0.94 -10.59
N ARG A 21 8.50 -1.64 -10.20
CA ARG A 21 7.16 -1.54 -10.80
C ARG A 21 6.06 -1.40 -9.74
N PRO A 22 5.90 -0.22 -9.11
CA PRO A 22 4.87 0.02 -8.10
C PRO A 22 3.44 -0.17 -8.62
N ASP A 23 3.21 0.04 -9.91
CA ASP A 23 1.94 -0.19 -10.60
C ASP A 23 1.43 -1.64 -10.47
N LEU A 24 2.33 -2.61 -10.31
CA LEU A 24 1.97 -4.01 -10.14
C LEU A 24 1.46 -4.34 -8.74
N ALA A 25 1.65 -3.46 -7.74
CA ALA A 25 1.36 -3.75 -6.33
C ALA A 25 -0.08 -4.19 -6.11
N TYR A 26 -1.03 -3.47 -6.68
CA TYR A 26 -2.44 -3.78 -6.54
C TYR A 26 -2.81 -5.13 -7.15
N VAL A 27 -2.43 -5.37 -8.41
CA VAL A 27 -2.83 -6.59 -9.12
C VAL A 27 -2.17 -7.83 -8.50
N VAL A 28 -0.91 -7.72 -8.09
CA VAL A 28 -0.18 -8.79 -7.38
C VAL A 28 -0.82 -9.08 -6.02
N SER A 29 -1.29 -8.06 -5.31
CA SER A 29 -2.01 -8.23 -4.04
C SER A 29 -3.31 -9.04 -4.20
N ILE A 30 -3.90 -9.07 -5.40
CA ILE A 30 -5.11 -9.85 -5.71
C ILE A 30 -4.75 -11.27 -6.07
N VAL A 31 -3.89 -11.46 -7.09
CA VAL A 31 -3.59 -12.79 -7.63
C VAL A 31 -2.83 -13.68 -6.64
N SER A 32 -2.05 -13.08 -5.72
CA SER A 32 -1.33 -13.81 -4.68
C SER A 32 -2.23 -14.52 -3.67
N ARG A 33 -3.50 -14.12 -3.55
CA ARG A 33 -4.47 -14.75 -2.63
C ARG A 33 -4.86 -16.16 -3.07
N TYR A 34 -4.80 -16.40 -4.37
CA TYR A 34 -5.24 -17.65 -5.00
C TYR A 34 -4.07 -18.57 -5.35
N MET A 35 -2.97 -18.49 -4.58
CA MET A 35 -1.80 -19.37 -4.77
C MET A 35 -2.09 -20.84 -4.43
N ALA A 36 -3.02 -21.10 -3.50
CA ALA A 36 -3.35 -22.44 -3.02
C ALA A 36 -4.47 -23.12 -3.83
N ASP A 37 -5.41 -22.35 -4.36
CA ASP A 37 -6.54 -22.85 -5.16
C ASP A 37 -6.68 -22.05 -6.46
N LEU A 38 -6.45 -22.73 -7.58
CA LEU A 38 -6.21 -22.11 -8.88
C LEU A 38 -7.44 -22.28 -9.77
N GLY A 39 -8.28 -21.25 -9.85
CA GLY A 39 -9.34 -21.14 -10.85
C GLY A 39 -8.79 -20.80 -12.25
N LYS A 40 -9.53 -21.20 -13.30
CA LYS A 40 -9.19 -20.84 -14.70
C LYS A 40 -9.10 -19.32 -14.90
N ASP A 41 -9.94 -18.56 -14.21
CA ASP A 41 -9.98 -17.10 -14.31
C ASP A 41 -8.73 -16.44 -13.71
N HIS A 42 -8.21 -16.98 -12.60
CA HIS A 42 -6.95 -16.51 -12.01
C HIS A 42 -5.76 -16.76 -12.96
N TRP A 43 -5.76 -17.89 -13.66
CA TRP A 43 -4.75 -18.17 -14.69
C TRP A 43 -4.84 -17.19 -15.87
N HIS A 44 -6.05 -16.87 -16.34
CA HIS A 44 -6.24 -15.84 -17.36
C HIS A 44 -5.76 -14.47 -16.88
N ALA A 45 -6.10 -14.07 -15.65
CA ALA A 45 -5.63 -12.83 -15.06
C ALA A 45 -4.09 -12.77 -15.02
N LEU A 46 -3.43 -13.86 -14.63
CA LEU A 46 -1.96 -13.93 -14.62
C LEU A 46 -1.35 -13.78 -16.02
N LYS A 47 -1.96 -14.40 -17.05
CA LYS A 47 -1.53 -14.21 -18.45
C LYS A 47 -1.67 -12.76 -18.91
N TRP A 48 -2.75 -12.08 -18.49
CA TRP A 48 -2.95 -10.67 -18.77
C TRP A 48 -1.85 -9.80 -18.14
N ILE A 49 -1.50 -10.07 -16.87
CA ILE A 49 -0.39 -9.38 -16.19
C ILE A 49 0.93 -9.60 -16.94
N MET A 50 1.23 -10.85 -17.32
CA MET A 50 2.45 -11.15 -18.07
C MET A 50 2.49 -10.43 -19.42
N ARG A 51 1.36 -10.34 -20.14
CA ARG A 51 1.27 -9.59 -21.39
C ARG A 51 1.45 -8.08 -21.18
N TYR A 52 0.88 -7.53 -20.11
CA TYR A 52 1.07 -6.13 -19.74
C TYR A 52 2.54 -5.81 -19.44
N ILE A 53 3.22 -6.66 -18.65
CA ILE A 53 4.65 -6.51 -18.37
C ILE A 53 5.46 -6.61 -19.66
N SER A 54 5.18 -7.60 -20.51
CA SER A 54 5.85 -7.76 -21.80
C SER A 54 5.69 -6.57 -22.74
N GLY A 55 4.55 -5.87 -22.67
CA GLY A 55 4.29 -4.65 -23.44
C GLY A 55 4.79 -3.36 -22.80
N SER A 56 5.39 -3.44 -21.60
CA SER A 56 5.89 -2.29 -20.83
C SER A 56 7.26 -2.57 -20.23
N LEU A 57 8.10 -3.34 -20.91
CA LEU A 57 9.44 -3.72 -20.42
C LEU A 57 10.38 -2.53 -20.26
N ASP A 58 10.11 -1.46 -21.00
CA ASP A 58 10.80 -0.16 -20.99
C ASP A 58 10.29 0.77 -19.88
N MET A 59 9.19 0.43 -19.21
CA MET A 59 8.66 1.21 -18.09
C MET A 59 9.32 0.82 -16.77
N GLY A 60 9.74 1.81 -15.99
CA GLY A 60 10.30 1.62 -14.66
C GLY A 60 10.35 2.92 -13.86
N LEU A 61 10.76 2.82 -12.60
CA LEU A 61 10.99 4.00 -11.76
C LEU A 61 12.20 4.80 -12.25
N VAL A 62 11.99 6.09 -12.48
CA VAL A 62 13.04 7.04 -12.83
C VAL A 62 13.23 8.01 -11.66
N TYR A 63 14.42 8.01 -11.10
CA TYR A 63 14.84 8.95 -10.06
C TYR A 63 15.58 10.13 -10.68
N GLY A 64 15.48 11.32 -10.07
CA GLY A 64 16.38 12.44 -10.38
C GLY A 64 15.84 13.48 -11.37
N ASN A 65 14.55 13.82 -11.32
CA ASN A 65 14.00 14.88 -12.17
C ASN A 65 13.04 15.84 -11.43
N VAL A 66 13.13 15.89 -10.09
CA VAL A 66 12.31 16.76 -9.27
C VAL A 66 13.21 17.83 -8.66
N HIS A 67 13.38 18.92 -9.40
CA HIS A 67 13.76 20.18 -8.78
C HIS A 67 12.50 20.72 -8.08
N GLU A 68 12.60 21.10 -6.80
CA GLU A 68 11.56 21.85 -6.05
C GLU A 68 10.41 21.09 -5.35
N SER A 69 10.61 19.90 -4.77
CA SER A 69 9.65 19.45 -3.74
C SER A 69 9.93 20.17 -2.41
N LYS A 70 9.00 21.02 -1.97
CA LYS A 70 9.06 21.67 -0.64
C LYS A 70 8.95 20.67 0.51
N GLU A 71 8.32 19.53 0.25
CA GLU A 71 8.20 18.41 1.18
C GLU A 71 9.31 17.42 0.91
N ALA A 72 9.96 17.00 1.99
CA ALA A 72 11.05 16.05 1.92
C ALA A 72 10.55 14.62 1.89
N ILE A 73 9.53 14.30 2.69
CA ILE A 73 8.83 13.01 2.64
C ILE A 73 7.33 13.29 2.45
N SER A 74 6.76 12.78 1.37
CA SER A 74 5.33 12.85 1.09
C SER A 74 4.78 11.43 0.95
N GLY A 75 3.75 11.11 1.72
CA GLY A 75 3.03 9.84 1.66
C GLY A 75 1.62 10.03 1.14
N TYR A 76 1.16 9.16 0.26
CA TYR A 76 -0.23 9.12 -0.18
C TYR A 76 -0.81 7.78 0.27
N VAL A 77 -1.85 7.83 1.09
CA VAL A 77 -2.55 6.66 1.60
C VAL A 77 -3.92 6.61 0.96
N ASP A 78 -4.20 5.49 0.30
CA ASP A 78 -5.49 5.21 -0.32
C ASP A 78 -6.12 3.99 0.34
N THR A 79 -7.45 3.98 0.36
CA THR A 79 -8.22 2.88 0.95
C THR A 79 -9.33 2.49 0.00
N ASN A 80 -9.38 1.21 -0.33
CA ASN A 80 -10.45 0.67 -1.16
C ASN A 80 -11.42 -0.11 -0.26
N PHE A 81 -12.53 0.54 0.08
CA PHE A 81 -13.61 -0.05 0.86
C PHE A 81 -14.35 -1.11 0.02
N THR A 82 -14.53 -2.32 0.59
CA THR A 82 -15.42 -3.37 0.07
C THR A 82 -15.21 -3.80 -1.39
N ARG A 83 -14.11 -4.51 -1.68
CA ARG A 83 -13.92 -5.18 -2.99
C ARG A 83 -13.47 -6.64 -2.93
N CYS A 84 -13.22 -7.20 -1.74
CA CYS A 84 -12.97 -8.64 -1.61
C CYS A 84 -14.27 -9.35 -1.20
N ILE A 85 -15.04 -9.81 -2.18
CA ILE A 85 -16.31 -10.54 -1.96
C ILE A 85 -16.09 -11.72 -1.02
N ASP A 86 -14.96 -12.41 -1.19
CA ASP A 86 -14.64 -13.65 -0.46
C ASP A 86 -14.32 -13.41 1.02
N SER A 87 -13.58 -12.34 1.35
CA SER A 87 -13.08 -12.11 2.72
C SER A 87 -13.79 -10.99 3.46
N LYS A 88 -14.57 -10.16 2.75
CA LYS A 88 -15.16 -8.90 3.24
C LYS A 88 -14.14 -7.90 3.82
N ARG A 89 -12.84 -8.13 3.61
CA ARG A 89 -11.75 -7.25 4.07
C ARG A 89 -11.51 -6.16 3.04
N SER A 90 -11.19 -4.98 3.54
CA SER A 90 -10.81 -3.83 2.70
C SER A 90 -9.33 -3.90 2.31
N LEU A 91 -8.98 -3.19 1.25
CA LEU A 91 -7.59 -3.05 0.80
C LEU A 91 -7.09 -1.68 1.22
N TYR A 92 -5.85 -1.61 1.68
CA TYR A 92 -5.15 -0.35 1.87
C TYR A 92 -3.92 -0.34 0.97
N SER A 93 -3.57 0.86 0.52
CA SER A 93 -2.36 1.08 -0.23
C SER A 93 -1.71 2.38 0.17
N TYR A 94 -0.41 2.46 -0.03
CA TYR A 94 0.31 3.70 0.10
C TYR A 94 1.43 3.79 -0.93
N ILE A 95 1.85 5.01 -1.21
CA ILE A 95 3.06 5.33 -1.94
C ILE A 95 3.75 6.50 -1.24
N PHE A 96 5.03 6.36 -0.97
CA PHE A 96 5.88 7.36 -0.34
C PHE A 96 6.93 7.83 -1.32
N THR A 97 7.12 9.14 -1.35
CA THR A 97 8.16 9.81 -2.12
C THR A 97 9.11 10.54 -1.19
N ILE A 98 10.41 10.46 -1.48
CA ILE A 98 11.45 11.30 -0.89
C ILE A 98 12.00 12.21 -1.98
N TYR A 99 11.95 13.52 -1.77
CA TYR A 99 12.30 14.54 -2.76
C TYR A 99 11.65 14.28 -4.15
N GLY A 100 10.38 13.86 -4.13
CA GLY A 100 9.60 13.51 -5.34
C GLY A 100 9.95 12.18 -6.00
N GLY A 101 10.99 11.46 -5.56
CA GLY A 101 11.29 10.11 -6.00
C GLY A 101 10.52 9.07 -5.18
N VAL A 102 9.83 8.11 -5.82
CA VAL A 102 9.08 7.05 -5.13
C VAL A 102 10.03 6.06 -4.46
N VAL A 103 9.95 5.89 -3.14
CA VAL A 103 10.88 5.03 -2.38
C VAL A 103 10.22 3.85 -1.70
N SER A 104 8.93 3.94 -1.37
CA SER A 104 8.20 2.85 -0.70
C SER A 104 6.76 2.83 -1.16
N TRP A 105 6.21 1.65 -1.39
CA TRP A 105 4.84 1.46 -1.81
C TRP A 105 4.31 0.12 -1.36
N LYS A 106 2.98 0.03 -1.23
CA LYS A 106 2.31 -1.20 -0.84
C LYS A 106 0.86 -1.19 -1.29
N ALA A 107 0.34 -2.38 -1.59
CA ALA A 107 -1.09 -2.65 -1.66
C ALA A 107 -1.34 -3.97 -0.94
N CYS A 108 -2.19 -3.96 0.09
CA CYS A 108 -2.40 -5.13 0.93
C CYS A 108 -3.83 -5.18 1.48
N LEU A 109 -4.33 -6.40 1.71
CA LEU A 109 -5.57 -6.59 2.46
C LEU A 109 -5.37 -6.22 3.92
N GLN A 110 -6.34 -5.51 4.48
CA GLN A 110 -6.38 -5.26 5.91
C GLN A 110 -6.50 -6.58 6.68
N LYS A 111 -5.81 -6.69 7.82
CA LYS A 111 -5.81 -7.90 8.65
C LYS A 111 -7.17 -8.17 9.30
N ILE A 112 -7.96 -7.12 9.51
CA ILE A 112 -9.27 -7.18 10.16
C ILE A 112 -10.38 -6.77 9.18
N VAL A 113 -11.58 -7.31 9.40
CA VAL A 113 -12.79 -6.84 8.72
C VAL A 113 -13.26 -5.60 9.45
N ALA A 114 -13.18 -4.45 8.79
CA ALA A 114 -13.67 -3.19 9.33
C ALA A 114 -15.19 -3.11 9.20
N LEU A 115 -15.82 -2.48 10.19
CA LEU A 115 -17.27 -2.36 10.30
C LEU A 115 -17.81 -1.04 9.72
N SER A 116 -16.92 -0.11 9.35
CA SER A 116 -17.28 1.16 8.72
C SER A 116 -16.18 1.66 7.78
N THR A 117 -16.55 2.54 6.85
CA THR A 117 -15.61 3.25 5.95
C THR A 117 -14.60 4.07 6.75
N THR A 118 -15.04 4.70 7.83
CA THR A 118 -14.17 5.45 8.76
C THR A 118 -13.09 4.55 9.38
N GLN A 119 -13.46 3.35 9.81
CA GLN A 119 -12.50 2.39 10.38
C GLN A 119 -11.48 1.92 9.34
N VAL A 120 -11.91 1.71 8.09
CA VAL A 120 -11.01 1.37 6.98
C VAL A 120 -10.01 2.49 6.70
N GLY A 121 -10.51 3.73 6.64
CA GLY A 121 -9.68 4.92 6.55
C GLY A 121 -8.63 4.98 7.65
N TYR A 122 -9.08 4.87 8.90
CA TYR A 122 -8.21 4.95 10.07
C TYR A 122 -7.11 3.89 10.08
N ILE A 123 -7.44 2.61 9.84
CA ILE A 123 -6.44 1.53 9.79
C ILE A 123 -5.39 1.81 8.70
N SER A 124 -5.83 2.28 7.54
CA SER A 124 -4.93 2.52 6.42
C SER A 124 -3.98 3.68 6.69
N VAL A 125 -4.50 4.78 7.26
CA VAL A 125 -3.69 5.92 7.68
C VAL A 125 -2.70 5.50 8.77
N ALA A 126 -3.13 4.70 9.74
CA ALA A 126 -2.23 4.19 10.78
C ALA A 126 -1.10 3.31 10.19
N GLU A 127 -1.39 2.46 9.20
CA GLU A 127 -0.37 1.67 8.50
C GLU A 127 0.57 2.55 7.67
N GLY A 128 0.05 3.57 6.97
CA GLY A 128 0.89 4.55 6.27
C GLY A 128 1.77 5.34 7.23
N PHE A 129 1.27 5.74 8.39
CA PHE A 129 2.04 6.47 9.39
C PHE A 129 3.20 5.65 9.95
N LYS A 130 3.01 4.34 10.17
CA LYS A 130 4.11 3.45 10.57
C LYS A 130 5.24 3.43 9.55
N GLU A 131 4.90 3.33 8.26
CA GLU A 131 5.88 3.40 7.18
C GLU A 131 6.59 4.75 7.16
N ALA A 132 5.84 5.84 7.33
CA ALA A 132 6.38 7.19 7.36
C ALA A 132 7.40 7.40 8.50
N LEU A 133 7.12 6.86 9.70
CA LEU A 133 8.05 6.89 10.83
C LEU A 133 9.32 6.08 10.54
N LEU A 134 9.20 4.92 9.90
CA LEU A 134 10.36 4.12 9.49
C LEU A 134 11.22 4.89 8.48
N LEU A 135 10.62 5.52 7.47
CA LEU A 135 11.33 6.33 6.49
C LEU A 135 12.00 7.55 7.14
N LYS A 136 11.33 8.19 8.10
CA LYS A 136 11.92 9.30 8.86
C LYS A 136 13.13 8.85 9.67
N GLY A 137 13.03 7.74 10.40
CA GLY A 137 14.17 7.18 11.14
C GLY A 137 15.34 6.84 10.22
N LEU A 138 15.06 6.25 9.05
CA LEU A 138 16.08 5.98 8.03
C LEU A 138 16.75 7.25 7.51
N THR A 139 15.99 8.31 7.25
CA THR A 139 16.57 9.58 6.79
C THR A 139 17.39 10.27 7.87
N ASP A 140 16.96 10.19 9.13
CA ASP A 140 17.69 10.73 10.27
C ASP A 140 19.04 9.99 10.44
N GLU A 141 19.05 8.65 10.31
CA GLU A 141 20.29 7.85 10.33
C GLU A 141 21.25 8.15 9.17
N LEU A 142 20.70 8.54 8.01
CA LEU A 142 21.49 8.96 6.85
C LEU A 142 22.00 10.41 6.95
N GLY A 143 21.70 11.13 8.04
CA GLY A 143 22.09 12.52 8.26
C GLY A 143 21.32 13.52 7.40
N ILE A 144 20.12 13.15 6.95
CA ILE A 144 19.22 14.01 6.17
C ILE A 144 18.26 14.68 7.16
N ASP A 145 18.70 15.80 7.76
CA ASP A 145 17.96 16.47 8.83
C ASP A 145 16.76 17.30 8.33
N ASN A 146 15.81 17.56 9.24
CA ASN A 146 14.70 18.51 9.09
C ASN A 146 13.73 18.22 7.94
N LEU A 147 13.47 16.95 7.67
CA LEU A 147 12.47 16.57 6.68
C LEU A 147 11.05 16.80 7.20
N ASN A 148 10.35 17.72 6.55
CA ASN A 148 8.90 17.84 6.68
C ASN A 148 8.26 16.56 6.12
N LEU A 149 7.54 15.85 6.98
CA LEU A 149 6.76 14.66 6.66
C LEU A 149 5.28 15.04 6.50
N THR A 150 4.73 14.82 5.32
CA THR A 150 3.30 15.02 5.05
C THR A 150 2.68 13.72 4.59
N ILE A 151 1.53 13.35 5.17
CA ILE A 151 0.73 12.21 4.71
C ILE A 151 -0.62 12.72 4.21
N TYR A 152 -0.92 12.43 2.96
CA TYR A 152 -2.18 12.70 2.29
C TYR A 152 -3.10 11.48 2.38
N CYS A 153 -4.35 11.72 2.69
CA CYS A 153 -5.41 10.72 2.70
C CYS A 153 -6.72 11.37 2.22
N ASP A 154 -7.55 10.62 1.52
CA ASP A 154 -8.87 11.05 1.03
C ASP A 154 -9.96 10.98 2.11
N SER A 155 -9.75 10.18 3.16
CA SER A 155 -10.72 9.98 4.24
C SER A 155 -10.66 11.10 5.28
N GLN A 156 -11.52 12.13 5.09
CA GLN A 156 -11.66 13.24 6.03
C GLN A 156 -11.93 12.79 7.47
N ASN A 157 -12.72 11.72 7.64
CA ASN A 157 -13.04 11.14 8.95
C ASN A 157 -11.79 10.53 9.61
N ALA A 158 -10.95 9.85 8.84
CA ALA A 158 -9.70 9.28 9.35
C ALA A 158 -8.72 10.39 9.76
N ILE A 159 -8.61 11.45 8.96
CA ILE A 159 -7.79 12.63 9.29
C ILE A 159 -8.28 13.27 10.60
N HIS A 160 -9.59 13.41 10.76
CA HIS A 160 -10.16 14.01 11.97
C HIS A 160 -9.89 13.18 13.22
N LEU A 161 -10.03 11.85 13.13
CA LEU A 161 -9.73 10.92 14.24
C LEU A 161 -8.25 10.96 14.64
N MET A 162 -7.34 11.06 13.66
CA MET A 162 -5.90 11.13 13.92
C MET A 162 -5.49 12.45 14.58
N LYS A 163 -6.11 13.57 14.21
CA LYS A 163 -5.82 14.88 14.81
C LYS A 163 -6.44 15.05 16.21
N ASN A 164 -7.51 14.32 16.51
CA ASN A 164 -8.26 14.44 17.75
C ASN A 164 -8.51 13.05 18.36
N PRO A 165 -7.55 12.45 19.09
CA PRO A 165 -7.70 11.13 19.70
C PRO A 165 -8.76 11.08 20.81
N THR A 166 -9.37 12.21 21.18
CA THR A 166 -10.30 12.35 22.31
C THR A 166 -11.76 11.98 22.02
N PHE A 167 -12.11 11.44 20.84
CA PHE A 167 -13.50 11.13 20.49
C PHE A 167 -13.91 9.62 20.53
N HIS A 168 -14.70 9.33 21.57
CA HIS A 168 -15.80 8.34 21.74
C HIS A 168 -15.55 6.86 22.12
N GLU A 169 -16.33 6.42 23.13
CA GLU A 169 -16.51 5.06 23.66
C GLU A 169 -16.70 3.95 22.63
N ARG A 170 -17.12 4.28 21.39
CA ARG A 170 -17.37 3.31 20.30
C ARG A 170 -16.12 2.94 19.48
N SER A 171 -15.00 3.66 19.62
CA SER A 171 -13.75 3.44 18.88
C SER A 171 -12.69 2.66 19.67
N LYS A 172 -12.97 2.31 20.93
CA LYS A 172 -12.04 1.64 21.86
C LYS A 172 -11.42 0.34 21.33
N HIS A 173 -12.10 -0.36 20.42
CA HIS A 173 -11.62 -1.63 19.85
C HIS A 173 -10.62 -1.45 18.68
N VAL A 174 -10.48 -0.22 18.16
CA VAL A 174 -9.57 0.15 17.06
C VAL A 174 -8.38 0.96 17.57
N ASP A 175 -8.61 1.80 18.59
CA ASP A 175 -7.60 2.13 19.61
C ASP A 175 -7.05 0.82 20.23
N VAL A 176 -6.17 0.79 21.22
CA VAL A 176 -5.51 -0.45 21.72
C VAL A 176 -4.58 -1.14 20.70
N LYS A 177 -4.97 -1.35 19.43
CA LYS A 177 -4.15 -2.01 18.39
C LYS A 177 -3.48 -1.03 17.41
N TYR A 178 -4.10 0.12 17.17
CA TYR A 178 -3.59 1.13 16.22
C TYR A 178 -3.44 2.52 16.83
N SER A 179 -3.58 2.65 18.15
CA SER A 179 -3.29 3.90 18.86
C SER A 179 -1.81 4.24 18.66
N LEU A 180 -1.56 5.36 18.00
CA LEU A 180 -0.23 5.91 17.80
C LEU A 180 0.06 6.83 18.99
N HIS A 181 1.00 6.43 19.85
CA HIS A 181 1.58 7.26 20.91
C HIS A 181 2.90 7.87 20.42
#